data_AF-C5X4T5-F1
#
_entry.id   AF-C5X4T5-F1
#
_cell.length_a   1.000
_cell.length_b   1.000
_cell.length_c   1.000
_cell.angle_alpha   90.00
_cell.angle_beta   90.00
_cell.angle_gamma   90.00
#
_symmetry.space_group_name_H-M   'P 1'
#
loop_
_entity.id
_entity.type
_entity.pdbx_description
1 polymer ?
#
loop_
_entity_poly.entity_id
_entity_poly.type
_entity_poly.pdbx_seq_one_letter_code
_entity_poly.pdbx_strand_id
1 'polypeptide(L)'
;MAEPTERDQFTDEEEEDNFLEDGEQGLGSEDEDEGGEGAGGKRKRLGNSLGVIGKRGVCYLSRVPPHMNPSHIRQMLSKYGEVLRIYLVPEGQGHRKHTTVKAKAYSEGWIEFAKKSVAKRVANLLNGEQIGGKKRSPFYYDIWNIKYLRKFKWDDLVGEMAEKTHIREQKLTLEIAAAKKQRDHYLSNVEKSRALKHIQERRKKKQKTEGAEASNVPETTTVRPIPQKKPVGETDSKTKSTLSKDILAGVFGGSS
;
A
#
# COMPACT_ATOMS: atom_id res chain seq x y z
N MET A 1 -69.02 0.87 -17.65
CA MET A 1 -68.67 1.15 -16.24
C MET A 1 -67.53 0.20 -15.91
N ALA A 2 -66.30 0.71 -15.90
CA ALA A 2 -65.09 -0.09 -15.83
C ALA A 2 -64.69 -0.39 -14.37
N GLU A 3 -64.07 -1.56 -14.17
CA GLU A 3 -63.63 -2.16 -12.91
C GLU A 3 -62.63 -1.29 -12.11
N PRO A 4 -62.58 -1.44 -10.77
CA PRO A 4 -61.50 -0.88 -9.97
C PRO A 4 -60.34 -1.88 -9.83
N THR A 5 -59.17 -1.50 -10.33
CA THR A 5 -57.90 -2.23 -10.23
C THR A 5 -57.24 -2.02 -8.86
N GLU A 6 -56.47 -3.03 -8.49
CA GLU A 6 -55.97 -3.42 -7.18
C GLU A 6 -55.03 -2.42 -6.48
N ARG A 7 -55.12 -2.37 -5.14
CA ARG A 7 -54.14 -1.74 -4.25
C ARG A 7 -53.07 -2.77 -3.90
N ASP A 8 -51.86 -2.57 -4.40
CA ASP A 8 -50.68 -3.31 -3.95
C ASP A 8 -50.34 -2.94 -2.51
N GLN A 9 -50.37 -3.96 -1.66
CA GLN A 9 -49.90 -3.95 -0.29
C GLN A 9 -48.40 -4.21 -0.31
N PHE A 10 -47.58 -3.20 0.00
CA PHE A 10 -46.16 -3.39 0.29
C PHE A 10 -46.03 -3.72 1.78
N THR A 11 -45.95 -5.01 2.10
CA THR A 11 -45.61 -5.51 3.44
C THR A 11 -44.13 -5.27 3.69
N ASP A 12 -43.85 -4.44 4.69
CA ASP A 12 -42.52 -4.17 5.23
C ASP A 12 -42.13 -5.34 6.14
N GLU A 13 -41.32 -6.27 5.64
CA GLU A 13 -40.67 -7.28 6.49
C GLU A 13 -39.44 -6.63 7.15
N GLU A 14 -39.66 -6.05 8.33
CA GLU A 14 -38.60 -5.69 9.27
C GLU A 14 -38.01 -6.97 9.87
N GLU A 15 -36.92 -7.48 9.29
CA GLU A 15 -36.04 -8.41 10.03
C GLU A 15 -35.27 -7.62 11.10
N GLU A 16 -35.84 -7.59 12.31
CA GLU A 16 -35.17 -7.25 13.55
C GLU A 16 -34.10 -8.32 13.87
N ASP A 17 -32.85 -8.07 13.45
CA ASP A 17 -31.69 -8.77 14.02
C ASP A 17 -31.44 -8.28 15.45
N ASN A 18 -32.24 -8.80 16.37
CA ASN A 18 -32.09 -8.70 17.80
C ASN A 18 -30.93 -9.62 18.24
N PHE A 19 -29.70 -9.11 18.25
CA PHE A 19 -28.55 -9.88 18.76
C PHE A 19 -28.63 -9.93 20.29
N LEU A 20 -29.28 -10.98 20.78
CA LEU A 20 -29.42 -11.34 22.19
C LEU A 20 -28.05 -11.52 22.84
N GLU A 21 -27.87 -10.77 23.92
CA GLU A 21 -26.86 -10.95 24.96
C GLU A 21 -27.32 -12.12 25.85
N ASP A 22 -26.58 -13.24 25.84
CA ASP A 22 -26.40 -14.11 27.01
C ASP A 22 -25.41 -15.25 26.71
N GLY A 23 -24.43 -15.43 27.60
CA GLY A 23 -23.44 -16.50 27.48
C GLY A 23 -22.16 -16.27 28.27
N GLU A 24 -22.26 -15.78 29.51
CA GLU A 24 -21.21 -15.88 30.50
C GLU A 24 -21.06 -17.35 30.91
N GLN A 25 -20.00 -18.05 30.48
CA GLN A 25 -19.35 -19.14 31.23
C GLN A 25 -17.85 -19.26 30.86
N GLY A 26 -17.00 -18.81 31.78
CA GLY A 26 -15.83 -19.54 32.28
C GLY A 26 -14.64 -19.82 31.36
N LEU A 27 -13.58 -19.03 31.52
CA LEU A 27 -12.22 -19.57 31.59
C LEU A 27 -11.42 -18.67 32.55
N GLY A 28 -11.34 -19.12 33.79
CA GLY A 28 -10.53 -18.51 34.82
C GLY A 28 -9.04 -18.64 34.51
N SER A 29 -8.34 -17.54 34.67
CA SER A 29 -6.93 -17.53 35.05
C SER A 29 -6.81 -16.51 36.17
N GLU A 30 -6.89 -17.01 37.40
CA GLU A 30 -6.44 -16.32 38.60
C GLU A 30 -4.91 -16.24 38.49
N ASP A 31 -4.41 -15.14 37.95
CA ASP A 31 -3.04 -14.71 38.19
C ASP A 31 -3.12 -13.50 39.13
N GLU A 32 -2.93 -13.77 40.42
CA GLU A 32 -2.48 -12.76 41.37
C GLU A 32 -1.11 -12.27 40.91
N ASP A 33 -1.03 -11.06 40.36
CA ASP A 33 0.25 -10.36 40.20
C ASP A 33 0.11 -8.96 40.78
N GLU A 34 0.62 -8.82 42.00
CA GLU A 34 0.90 -7.56 42.65
C GLU A 34 1.92 -6.76 41.82
N GLY A 35 1.61 -5.48 41.57
CA GLY A 35 2.62 -4.46 41.31
C GLY A 35 2.93 -4.18 39.84
N GLY A 36 2.33 -3.12 39.29
CA GLY A 36 2.76 -2.58 38.00
C GLY A 36 1.82 -1.54 37.39
N GLU A 37 1.72 -0.36 38.00
CA GLU A 37 1.04 0.80 37.42
C GLU A 37 1.75 1.24 36.11
N GLY A 38 1.26 0.81 34.94
CA GLY A 38 1.79 1.33 33.67
C GLY A 38 1.24 0.76 32.36
N ALA A 39 0.63 -0.44 32.34
CA ALA A 39 0.24 -1.11 31.10
C ALA A 39 -1.28 -1.16 30.81
N GLY A 40 -2.13 -1.08 31.84
CA GLY A 40 -3.60 -1.24 31.71
C GLY A 40 -4.30 -0.13 30.92
N GLY A 41 -3.77 1.10 30.94
CA GLY A 41 -4.36 2.25 30.25
C GLY A 41 -4.28 2.14 28.72
N LYS A 42 -3.26 1.49 28.16
CA LYS A 42 -3.09 1.39 26.69
C LYS A 42 -4.11 0.45 26.05
N ARG A 43 -4.41 -0.69 26.69
CA ARG A 43 -5.37 -1.68 26.17
C ARG A 43 -6.81 -1.15 26.15
N LYS A 44 -7.23 -0.45 27.22
CA LYS A 44 -8.58 0.13 27.33
C LYS A 44 -8.81 1.27 26.32
N ARG A 45 -7.79 2.07 26.02
CA ARG A 45 -7.85 3.15 25.01
C ARG A 45 -7.97 2.62 23.57
N LEU A 46 -7.28 1.51 23.26
CA LEU A 46 -7.38 0.87 21.94
C LEU A 46 -8.79 0.31 21.70
N GLY A 47 -9.38 -0.38 22.68
CA GLY A 47 -10.75 -0.91 22.59
C GLY A 47 -11.79 0.19 22.32
N ASN A 48 -11.71 1.33 23.03
CA ASN A 48 -12.60 2.46 22.78
C ASN A 48 -12.44 3.04 21.37
N SER A 49 -11.21 3.14 20.88
CA SER A 49 -10.95 3.66 19.53
C SER A 49 -11.51 2.75 18.43
N LEU A 50 -11.40 1.43 18.59
CA LEU A 50 -11.94 0.43 17.66
C LEU A 50 -13.48 0.43 17.67
N GLY A 51 -14.09 0.57 18.86
CA GLY A 51 -15.54 0.71 19.00
C GLY A 51 -16.08 1.98 18.33
N VAL A 52 -15.31 3.07 18.33
CA VAL A 52 -15.67 4.30 17.58
C VAL A 52 -15.53 4.08 16.07
N ILE A 53 -14.50 3.37 15.61
CA ILE A 53 -14.31 3.07 14.18
C ILE A 53 -15.47 2.20 13.64
N GLY A 54 -15.93 1.19 14.39
CA GLY A 54 -17.05 0.33 13.99
C GLY A 54 -18.39 1.06 13.83
N LYS A 55 -18.54 2.23 14.45
CA LYS A 55 -19.74 3.06 14.35
C LYS A 55 -19.72 3.99 13.14
N ARG A 56 -18.57 4.19 12.50
CA ARG A 56 -18.41 5.07 11.34
C ARG A 56 -19.07 4.47 10.10
N GLY A 57 -19.46 5.35 9.18
CA GLY A 57 -20.01 4.95 7.89
C GLY A 57 -19.42 5.77 6.77
N VAL A 58 -19.20 5.14 5.62
CA VAL A 58 -18.66 5.80 4.43
C VAL A 58 -19.75 5.92 3.36
N CYS A 59 -19.82 7.09 2.76
CA CYS A 59 -20.63 7.37 1.58
C CYS A 59 -19.73 7.58 0.37
N TYR A 60 -20.12 6.96 -0.74
CA TYR A 60 -19.55 7.17 -2.06
C TYR A 60 -20.29 8.29 -2.78
N LEU A 61 -19.54 9.20 -3.40
CA LEU A 61 -20.02 10.29 -4.24
C LEU A 61 -19.57 9.99 -5.67
N SER A 62 -20.52 9.61 -6.53
CA SER A 62 -20.22 9.17 -7.90
C SER A 62 -19.80 10.31 -8.82
N ARG A 63 -20.37 11.50 -8.61
CA ARG A 63 -20.10 12.69 -9.42
C ARG A 63 -19.92 13.89 -8.53
N VAL A 64 -18.80 14.59 -8.72
CA VAL A 64 -18.51 15.84 -8.01
C VAL A 64 -18.67 17.01 -8.98
N PRO A 65 -19.54 17.99 -8.68
CA PRO A 65 -19.62 19.24 -9.42
C PRO A 65 -18.25 19.92 -9.67
N PRO A 66 -18.07 20.55 -10.85
CA PRO A 66 -16.85 21.29 -11.14
C PRO A 66 -16.71 22.46 -10.17
N HIS A 67 -15.48 22.76 -9.73
CA HIS A 67 -15.17 23.76 -8.69
C HIS A 67 -15.59 23.40 -7.24
N MET A 68 -16.18 22.23 -6.99
CA MET A 68 -16.52 21.82 -5.64
C MET A 68 -15.29 21.26 -4.91
N ASN A 69 -14.85 21.96 -3.87
CA ASN A 69 -13.73 21.53 -3.02
C ASN A 69 -14.19 20.64 -1.85
N PRO A 70 -13.33 19.77 -1.30
CA PRO A 70 -13.65 18.96 -0.11
C PRO A 70 -14.17 19.80 1.06
N SER A 71 -13.67 21.02 1.24
CA SER A 71 -14.14 21.95 2.28
C SER A 71 -15.58 22.41 2.07
N HIS A 72 -16.00 22.62 0.82
CA HIS A 72 -17.39 22.97 0.51
C HIS A 72 -18.32 21.80 0.79
N ILE A 73 -17.94 20.59 0.38
CA ILE A 73 -18.68 19.35 0.67
C ILE A 73 -18.84 19.19 2.19
N ARG A 74 -17.75 19.37 2.94
CA ARG A 74 -17.77 19.34 4.40
C ARG A 74 -18.79 20.32 4.96
N GLN A 75 -18.77 21.58 4.52
CA GLN A 75 -19.70 22.60 5.02
C GLN A 75 -21.17 22.26 4.71
N MET A 76 -21.46 21.73 3.52
CA MET A 76 -22.81 21.34 3.14
C MET A 76 -23.31 20.14 3.94
N LEU A 77 -22.48 19.13 4.10
CA LEU A 77 -22.84 17.88 4.79
C LEU A 77 -22.75 17.97 6.32
N SER A 78 -21.99 18.93 6.85
CA SER A 78 -21.90 19.23 8.28
C SER A 78 -23.26 19.54 8.91
N LYS A 79 -24.26 19.95 8.12
CA LYS A 79 -25.63 20.20 8.57
C LYS A 79 -26.37 18.91 8.96
N TYR A 80 -26.03 17.79 8.31
CA TYR A 80 -26.69 16.50 8.53
C TYR A 80 -25.95 15.64 9.55
N GLY A 81 -24.63 15.86 9.71
CA GLY A 81 -23.87 15.31 10.81
C GLY A 81 -22.37 15.53 10.67
N GLU A 82 -21.63 14.99 11.64
CA GLU A 82 -20.17 15.15 11.73
C GLU A 82 -19.46 14.36 10.63
N VAL A 83 -18.80 15.09 9.74
CA VAL A 83 -17.94 14.55 8.69
C VAL A 83 -16.51 14.50 9.21
N LEU A 84 -15.85 13.35 9.08
CA LEU A 84 -14.48 13.14 9.54
C LEU A 84 -13.51 13.32 8.37
N ARG A 85 -13.42 12.30 7.51
CA ARG A 85 -12.48 12.24 6.38
C ARG A 85 -13.23 12.42 5.05
N ILE A 86 -12.60 13.12 4.10
CA ILE A 86 -13.12 13.31 2.74
C ILE A 86 -11.96 13.11 1.78
N TYR A 87 -12.17 12.27 0.78
CA TYR A 87 -11.19 11.98 -0.26
C TYR A 87 -11.91 12.16 -1.59
N LEU A 88 -11.33 12.97 -2.46
CA LEU A 88 -11.85 13.19 -3.80
C LEU A 88 -10.76 12.81 -4.79
N VAL A 89 -11.10 12.03 -5.81
CA VAL A 89 -10.20 11.69 -6.89
C VAL A 89 -10.11 12.90 -7.81
N PRO A 90 -8.92 13.52 -7.97
CA PRO A 90 -8.76 14.55 -8.97
C PRO A 90 -9.02 13.93 -10.35
N GLU A 91 -9.87 14.57 -11.15
CA GLU A 91 -10.05 14.17 -12.54
C GLU A 91 -8.68 14.23 -13.22
N GLY A 92 -8.27 13.11 -13.83
CA GLY A 92 -6.93 12.99 -14.40
C GLY A 92 -6.60 14.18 -15.27
N GLN A 93 -5.38 14.73 -15.11
CA GLN A 93 -4.81 15.69 -16.05
C GLN A 93 -4.57 14.97 -17.37
N GLY A 94 -5.63 14.66 -18.11
CA GLY A 94 -5.51 14.27 -19.51
C GLY A 94 -4.65 15.30 -20.21
N HIS A 95 -3.83 14.87 -21.15
CA HIS A 95 -2.90 15.66 -21.97
C HIS A 95 -3.58 16.78 -22.79
N ARG A 96 -4.36 17.65 -22.15
CA ARG A 96 -4.94 18.86 -22.71
C ARG A 96 -3.93 19.95 -22.44
N LYS A 97 -2.90 19.94 -23.28
CA LYS A 97 -1.99 21.08 -23.41
C LYS A 97 -2.86 22.31 -23.69
N HIS A 98 -2.61 23.38 -22.94
CA HIS A 98 -3.01 24.74 -23.27
C HIS A 98 -4.45 25.18 -22.88
N THR A 99 -4.75 25.34 -21.58
CA THR A 99 -5.70 26.39 -21.14
C THR A 99 -5.43 26.79 -19.69
N THR A 100 -5.34 28.10 -19.48
CA THR A 100 -5.34 28.85 -18.21
C THR A 100 -6.10 28.17 -17.08
N VAL A 101 -5.38 27.90 -15.97
CA VAL A 101 -5.84 27.54 -14.61
C VAL A 101 -7.28 27.02 -14.56
N LYS A 102 -7.53 25.83 -15.10
CA LYS A 102 -8.81 25.14 -14.88
C LYS A 102 -8.85 24.71 -13.42
N ALA A 103 -9.93 25.08 -12.73
CA ALA A 103 -10.16 24.65 -11.36
C ALA A 103 -10.10 23.12 -11.27
N LYS A 104 -9.56 22.60 -10.17
CA LYS A 104 -9.47 21.16 -9.91
C LYS A 104 -10.88 20.57 -9.96
N ALA A 105 -11.15 19.81 -11.00
CA ALA A 105 -12.32 18.95 -11.10
C ALA A 105 -12.00 17.63 -10.40
N TYR A 106 -13.04 17.01 -9.83
CA TYR A 106 -12.94 15.72 -9.19
C TYR A 106 -13.94 14.79 -9.87
N SER A 107 -13.55 13.54 -10.12
CA SER A 107 -14.45 12.57 -10.72
C SER A 107 -15.35 11.93 -9.67
N GLU A 108 -14.71 11.39 -8.63
CA GLU A 108 -15.34 10.55 -7.61
C GLU A 108 -14.91 10.99 -6.21
N GLY A 109 -15.65 10.59 -5.19
CA GLY A 109 -15.30 10.90 -3.81
C GLY A 109 -15.83 9.90 -2.78
N TRP A 110 -15.18 9.88 -1.62
CA TRP A 110 -15.59 9.14 -0.44
C TRP A 110 -15.63 10.08 0.74
N ILE A 111 -16.69 9.96 1.54
CA ILE A 111 -16.97 10.81 2.69
C ILE A 111 -17.23 9.89 3.88
N GLU A 112 -16.45 10.04 4.93
CA GLU A 112 -16.64 9.31 6.19
C GLU A 112 -17.41 10.15 7.19
N PHE A 113 -18.51 9.60 7.71
CA PHE A 113 -19.28 10.15 8.81
C PHE A 113 -18.94 9.44 10.13
N ALA A 114 -19.06 10.18 11.23
CA ALA A 114 -18.84 9.63 12.57
C ALA A 114 -19.81 8.47 12.92
N LYS A 115 -21.03 8.48 12.38
CA LYS A 115 -22.07 7.47 12.61
C LYS A 115 -22.63 6.90 11.30
N LYS A 116 -22.71 5.57 11.18
CA LYS A 116 -23.26 4.87 10.01
C LYS A 116 -24.75 5.14 9.79
N SER A 117 -25.51 5.41 10.84
CA SER A 117 -26.92 5.80 10.75
C SER A 117 -27.10 7.15 10.04
N VAL A 118 -26.21 8.11 10.33
CA VAL A 118 -26.19 9.41 9.64
C VAL A 118 -25.82 9.21 8.17
N ALA A 119 -24.80 8.39 7.89
CA ALA A 119 -24.40 8.08 6.52
C ALA A 119 -25.57 7.48 5.69
N LYS A 120 -26.30 6.50 6.24
CA LYS A 120 -27.51 5.93 5.63
C LYS A 120 -28.58 6.98 5.36
N ARG A 121 -28.89 7.79 6.38
CA ARG A 121 -29.90 8.86 6.27
C ARG A 121 -29.53 9.88 5.19
N VAL A 122 -28.28 10.33 5.17
CA VAL A 122 -27.77 11.29 4.18
C VAL A 122 -27.85 10.72 2.78
N ALA A 123 -27.47 9.45 2.58
CA ALA A 123 -27.59 8.81 1.28
C ALA A 123 -29.05 8.75 0.83
N ASN A 124 -29.99 8.35 1.69
CA ASN A 124 -31.40 8.28 1.32
C ASN A 124 -32.03 9.66 1.06
N LEU A 125 -31.65 10.67 1.86
CA LEU A 125 -32.23 12.01 1.78
C LEU A 125 -31.68 12.82 0.60
N LEU A 126 -30.36 12.78 0.40
CA LEU A 126 -29.72 13.64 -0.61
C LEU A 126 -29.60 12.98 -1.97
N ASN A 127 -29.67 11.66 -2.09
CA ASN A 127 -29.54 11.02 -3.39
C ASN A 127 -30.71 11.42 -4.31
N GLY A 128 -30.40 12.08 -5.42
CA GLY A 128 -31.40 12.61 -6.36
C GLY A 128 -31.87 14.03 -6.05
N GLU A 129 -31.47 14.60 -4.91
CA GLU A 129 -31.79 15.99 -4.57
C GLU A 129 -30.85 16.98 -5.23
N GLN A 130 -31.39 18.15 -5.58
CA GLN A 130 -30.57 19.24 -6.09
C GLN A 130 -29.65 19.76 -4.97
N ILE A 131 -28.39 20.02 -5.31
CA ILE A 131 -27.43 20.65 -4.39
C ILE A 131 -27.96 22.03 -3.97
N GLY A 132 -28.56 22.74 -4.93
CA GLY A 132 -29.31 23.96 -4.72
C GLY A 132 -28.46 25.14 -4.25
N GLY A 133 -29.06 25.98 -3.40
CA GLY A 133 -28.47 27.23 -2.92
C GLY A 133 -28.97 28.46 -3.70
N LYS A 134 -28.12 29.49 -3.83
CA LYS A 134 -28.48 30.69 -4.60
C LYS A 134 -28.52 30.35 -6.09
N LYS A 135 -29.47 30.88 -6.86
CA LYS A 135 -29.58 30.66 -8.33
C LYS A 135 -28.31 31.05 -9.12
N ARG A 136 -27.49 31.94 -8.58
CA ARG A 136 -26.20 32.36 -9.15
C ARG A 136 -25.02 31.43 -8.76
N SER A 137 -25.25 30.47 -7.87
CA SER A 137 -24.27 29.47 -7.50
C SER A 137 -23.98 28.56 -8.68
N PRO A 138 -22.71 28.21 -8.94
CA PRO A 138 -22.36 27.26 -10.00
C PRO A 138 -22.99 25.87 -9.78
N PHE A 139 -23.33 25.53 -8.54
CA PHE A 139 -23.83 24.20 -8.16
C PHE A 139 -25.36 24.09 -8.14
N TYR A 140 -26.09 25.14 -8.52
CA TYR A 140 -27.54 25.21 -8.29
C TYR A 140 -28.32 24.09 -9.01
N TYR A 141 -27.96 23.79 -10.26
CA TYR A 141 -28.61 22.78 -11.10
C TYR A 141 -28.02 21.38 -10.94
N ASP A 142 -26.94 21.24 -10.18
CA ASP A 142 -26.31 19.94 -9.97
C ASP A 142 -27.12 19.12 -8.97
N ILE A 143 -27.07 17.80 -9.15
CA ILE A 143 -27.80 16.81 -8.35
C ILE A 143 -26.78 16.00 -7.54
N TRP A 144 -27.11 15.75 -6.27
CA TRP A 144 -26.35 14.85 -5.42
C TRP A 144 -26.52 13.39 -5.89
N ASN A 145 -25.39 12.71 -6.12
CA ASN A 145 -25.36 11.27 -6.39
C ASN A 145 -24.52 10.59 -5.30
N ILE A 146 -25.19 10.22 -4.20
CA ILE A 146 -24.55 9.70 -2.99
C ILE A 146 -25.07 8.30 -2.71
N LYS A 147 -24.16 7.36 -2.45
CA LYS A 147 -24.50 5.98 -2.07
C LYS A 147 -23.82 5.61 -0.76
N TYR A 148 -24.58 5.10 0.20
CA TYR A 148 -24.01 4.49 1.40
C TYR A 148 -23.35 3.15 1.06
N LEU A 149 -22.11 2.94 1.51
CA LEU A 149 -21.39 1.69 1.32
C LEU A 149 -21.51 0.81 2.58
N ARG A 150 -22.27 -0.28 2.47
CA ARG A 150 -22.44 -1.25 3.57
C ARG A 150 -21.18 -2.11 3.71
N LYS A 151 -20.77 -2.38 4.95
CA LYS A 151 -19.56 -3.15 5.32
C LYS A 151 -18.22 -2.55 4.83
N PHE A 152 -18.24 -1.34 4.29
CA PHE A 152 -17.05 -0.66 3.80
C PHE A 152 -16.54 0.35 4.83
N LYS A 153 -15.25 0.31 5.13
CA LYS A 153 -14.57 1.27 6.01
C LYS A 153 -13.60 2.11 5.20
N TRP A 154 -13.29 3.29 5.72
CA TRP A 154 -12.31 4.17 5.10
C TRP A 154 -10.91 3.54 5.02
N ASP A 155 -10.55 2.72 6.00
CA ASP A 155 -9.23 2.11 6.04
C ASP A 155 -9.05 1.08 4.91
N ASP A 156 -10.15 0.48 4.41
CA ASP A 156 -10.15 -0.39 3.23
C ASP A 156 -9.79 0.41 1.96
N LEU A 157 -10.34 1.62 1.81
CA LEU A 157 -10.02 2.53 0.71
C LEU A 157 -8.53 2.90 0.70
N VAL A 158 -8.00 3.26 1.88
CA VAL A 158 -6.59 3.64 2.02
C VAL A 158 -5.68 2.43 1.82
N GLY A 159 -6.08 1.26 2.32
CA GLY A 159 -5.37 0.00 2.12
C GLY A 159 -5.20 -0.31 0.63
N GLU A 160 -6.30 -0.33 -0.13
CA GLU A 160 -6.25 -0.62 -1.56
C GLU A 160 -5.38 0.39 -2.34
N MET A 161 -5.44 1.68 -1.97
CA MET A 161 -4.63 2.72 -2.59
C MET A 161 -3.13 2.59 -2.27
N ALA A 162 -2.82 2.26 -1.01
CA ALA A 162 -1.46 2.03 -0.56
C ALA A 162 -0.86 0.80 -1.26
N GLU A 163 -1.60 -0.29 -1.38
CA GLU A 163 -1.18 -1.49 -2.10
C GLU A 163 -0.89 -1.20 -3.57
N LYS A 164 -1.81 -0.55 -4.28
CA LYS A 164 -1.63 -0.16 -5.69
C LYS A 164 -0.39 0.73 -5.88
N THR A 165 -0.16 1.65 -4.96
CA THR A 165 1.00 2.54 -5.00
C THR A 165 2.28 1.78 -4.71
N HIS A 166 2.26 0.92 -3.70
CA HIS A 166 3.41 0.11 -3.33
C HIS A 166 3.81 -0.85 -4.46
N ILE A 167 2.87 -1.52 -5.10
CA ILE A 167 3.13 -2.38 -6.27
C ILE A 167 3.76 -1.58 -7.42
N ARG A 168 3.25 -0.37 -7.70
CA ARG A 168 3.80 0.50 -8.75
C ARG A 168 5.24 0.92 -8.43
N GLU A 169 5.49 1.33 -7.18
CA GLU A 169 6.82 1.71 -6.71
C GLU A 169 7.79 0.54 -6.74
N GLN A 170 7.37 -0.63 -6.25
CA GLN A 170 8.15 -1.86 -6.32
C GLN A 170 8.53 -2.18 -7.77
N LYS A 171 7.57 -2.18 -8.70
CA LYS A 171 7.84 -2.41 -10.13
C LYS A 171 8.86 -1.41 -10.68
N LEU A 172 8.67 -0.11 -10.41
CA LEU A 172 9.58 0.94 -10.87
C LEU A 172 10.99 0.75 -10.28
N THR A 173 11.10 0.40 -9.00
CA THR A 173 12.39 0.16 -8.34
C THR A 173 13.13 -1.03 -8.93
N LEU A 174 12.41 -2.10 -9.28
CA LEU A 174 12.96 -3.28 -9.94
C LEU A 174 13.45 -2.94 -11.36
N GLU A 175 12.68 -2.15 -12.11
CA GLU A 175 13.09 -1.66 -13.44
C GLU A 175 14.36 -0.80 -13.36
N ILE A 176 14.42 0.13 -12.40
CA ILE A 176 15.61 0.97 -12.15
C ILE A 176 16.80 0.10 -11.73
N ALA A 177 16.59 -0.90 -10.86
CA ALA A 177 17.65 -1.78 -10.40
C ALA A 177 18.21 -2.66 -11.54
N ALA A 178 17.33 -3.17 -12.41
CA ALA A 178 17.74 -3.91 -13.60
C ALA A 178 18.57 -3.04 -14.56
N ALA A 179 18.12 -1.81 -14.83
CA ALA A 179 18.85 -0.86 -15.67
C ALA A 179 20.21 -0.47 -15.08
N LYS A 180 20.29 -0.25 -13.75
CA LYS A 180 21.55 0.01 -13.04
C LYS A 180 22.51 -1.17 -13.15
N LYS A 181 22.03 -2.39 -12.93
CA LYS A 181 22.85 -3.61 -13.06
C LYS A 181 23.42 -3.76 -14.47
N GLN A 182 22.62 -3.49 -15.51
CA GLN A 182 23.08 -3.51 -16.90
C GLN A 182 24.14 -2.43 -17.18
N ARG A 183 23.94 -1.21 -16.68
CA ARG A 183 24.90 -0.11 -16.78
C ARG A 183 26.24 -0.46 -16.12
N ASP A 184 26.20 -0.97 -14.89
CA ASP A 184 27.40 -1.29 -14.11
C ASP A 184 28.17 -2.45 -14.77
N HIS A 185 27.44 -3.44 -15.31
CA HIS A 185 28.03 -4.52 -16.09
C HIS A 185 28.78 -3.97 -17.32
N TYR A 186 28.16 -3.06 -18.07
CA TYR A 186 28.78 -2.43 -19.22
C TYR A 186 30.05 -1.66 -18.83
N LEU A 187 30.00 -0.86 -17.77
CA LEU A 187 31.16 -0.10 -17.28
C LEU A 187 32.32 -1.05 -16.92
N SER A 188 32.03 -2.13 -16.19
CA SER A 188 33.05 -3.12 -15.81
C SER A 188 33.69 -3.82 -17.03
N ASN A 189 32.91 -4.08 -18.09
CA ASN A 189 33.43 -4.71 -19.30
C ASN A 189 34.29 -3.74 -20.12
N VAL A 190 33.92 -2.46 -20.17
CA VAL A 190 34.73 -1.41 -20.80
C VAL A 190 36.06 -1.26 -20.08
N GLU A 191 36.06 -1.24 -18.74
CA GLU A 191 37.29 -1.19 -17.93
C GLU A 191 38.20 -2.40 -18.17
N LYS A 192 37.63 -3.63 -18.15
CA LYS A 192 38.38 -4.86 -18.49
C LYS A 192 38.98 -4.79 -19.90
N SER A 193 38.23 -4.30 -20.88
CA SER A 193 38.72 -4.16 -22.26
C SER A 193 39.88 -3.16 -22.36
N ARG A 194 39.83 -2.03 -21.64
CA ARG A 194 40.92 -1.05 -21.57
C ARG A 194 42.16 -1.65 -20.92
N ALA A 195 42.00 -2.36 -19.80
CA ALA A 195 43.10 -3.06 -19.14
C ALA A 195 43.77 -4.09 -20.07
N LEU A 196 42.98 -4.90 -20.78
CA LEU A 196 43.47 -5.87 -21.76
C LEU A 196 44.22 -5.20 -22.92
N LYS A 197 43.73 -4.07 -23.44
CA LYS A 197 44.43 -3.29 -24.47
C LYS A 197 45.80 -2.81 -23.97
N HIS A 198 45.87 -2.24 -22.77
CA HIS A 198 47.15 -1.82 -22.19
C HIS A 198 48.13 -3.00 -21.98
N ILE A 199 47.63 -4.17 -21.56
CA ILE A 199 48.45 -5.38 -21.43
C ILE A 199 48.96 -5.83 -22.81
N GLN A 200 48.10 -5.87 -23.82
CA GLN A 200 48.47 -6.24 -25.19
C GLN A 200 49.50 -5.26 -25.78
N GLU A 201 49.34 -3.96 -25.57
CA GLU A 201 50.31 -2.94 -25.98
C GLU A 201 51.67 -3.15 -25.30
N ARG A 202 51.70 -3.42 -23.99
CA ARG A 202 52.94 -3.73 -23.26
C ARG A 202 53.60 -5.01 -23.79
N ARG A 203 52.83 -6.08 -24.03
CA ARG A 203 53.34 -7.33 -24.60
C ARG A 203 53.91 -7.14 -26.00
N LYS A 204 53.21 -6.41 -26.87
CA LYS A 204 53.69 -6.07 -28.23
C LYS A 204 54.97 -5.24 -28.19
N LYS A 205 55.10 -4.28 -27.27
CA LYS A 205 56.34 -3.50 -27.09
C LYS A 205 57.51 -4.39 -26.65
N LYS A 206 57.30 -5.27 -25.65
CA LYS A 206 58.31 -6.24 -25.21
C LYS A 206 58.75 -7.18 -26.32
N GLN A 207 57.81 -7.76 -27.08
CA GLN A 207 58.11 -8.61 -28.22
C GLN A 207 58.86 -7.88 -29.34
N LYS A 208 58.60 -6.58 -29.56
CA LYS A 208 59.36 -5.77 -30.52
C LYS A 208 60.77 -5.43 -30.04
N THR A 209 61.01 -5.31 -28.74
CA THR A 209 62.35 -5.08 -28.16
C THR A 209 63.17 -6.36 -27.97
N GLU A 210 62.52 -7.51 -27.76
CA GLU A 210 63.17 -8.82 -27.58
C GLU A 210 63.31 -9.62 -28.89
N GLY A 211 62.69 -9.17 -29.98
CA GLY A 211 62.79 -9.77 -31.32
C GLY A 211 64.11 -9.56 -32.07
N ALA A 212 65.19 -9.18 -31.37
CA ALA A 212 66.54 -9.13 -31.93
C ALA A 212 67.51 -10.16 -31.33
N GLU A 213 67.19 -10.80 -30.20
CA GLU A 213 67.98 -11.92 -29.65
C GLU A 213 67.24 -12.52 -28.43
N ALA A 214 66.69 -13.72 -28.57
CA ALA A 214 66.80 -14.82 -27.59
C ALA A 214 65.82 -15.97 -27.90
N SER A 215 66.43 -17.13 -27.93
CA SER A 215 65.90 -18.49 -27.96
C SER A 215 64.86 -18.81 -26.89
N ASN A 216 63.93 -19.69 -27.29
CA ASN A 216 63.19 -20.67 -26.51
C ASN A 216 63.76 -20.95 -25.09
N VAL A 217 63.16 -20.36 -24.05
CA VAL A 217 63.32 -20.79 -22.64
C VAL A 217 61.91 -20.97 -22.06
N PRO A 218 61.55 -22.14 -21.51
CA PRO A 218 60.25 -22.32 -20.89
C PRO A 218 60.20 -21.51 -19.60
N GLU A 219 59.20 -20.64 -19.46
CA GLU A 219 58.92 -19.92 -18.22
C GLU A 219 58.65 -20.93 -17.11
N THR A 220 59.64 -21.11 -16.22
CA THR A 220 59.42 -21.82 -14.96
C THR A 220 58.48 -20.96 -14.12
N THR A 221 57.26 -21.45 -13.95
CA THR A 221 56.28 -20.92 -13.02
C THR A 221 56.84 -21.06 -11.60
N THR A 222 57.56 -20.04 -11.13
CA THR A 222 57.84 -19.89 -9.71
C THR A 222 56.54 -19.51 -9.02
N VAL A 223 55.70 -20.52 -8.76
CA VAL A 223 54.55 -20.45 -7.87
C VAL A 223 55.11 -20.15 -6.49
N ARG A 224 55.19 -18.87 -6.13
CA ARG A 224 55.45 -18.47 -4.75
C ARG A 224 54.24 -18.94 -3.94
N PRO A 225 54.39 -19.89 -2.99
CA PRO A 225 53.26 -20.26 -2.14
C PRO A 225 52.86 -19.02 -1.36
N ILE A 226 51.62 -18.56 -1.58
CA ILE A 226 51.01 -17.52 -0.75
C ILE A 226 50.92 -18.13 0.65
N PRO A 227 51.51 -17.52 1.69
CA PRO A 227 51.39 -18.04 3.04
C PRO A 227 49.92 -17.99 3.45
N GLN A 228 49.25 -19.15 3.42
CA GLN A 228 47.93 -19.30 4.02
C GLN A 228 48.12 -19.21 5.53
N LYS A 229 47.58 -18.15 6.13
CA LYS A 229 47.43 -18.11 7.59
C LYS A 229 46.56 -19.30 7.98
N LYS A 230 47.08 -20.17 8.86
CA LYS A 230 46.28 -21.24 9.46
C LYS A 230 45.03 -20.60 10.07
N PRO A 231 43.82 -21.15 9.86
CA PRO A 231 42.64 -20.67 10.57
C PRO A 231 42.97 -20.73 12.07
N VAL A 232 42.70 -19.62 12.76
CA VAL A 232 42.82 -19.55 14.22
C VAL A 232 41.95 -20.68 14.76
N GLY A 233 42.57 -21.63 15.46
CA GLY A 233 41.84 -22.71 16.12
C GLY A 233 40.79 -22.10 17.04
N GLU A 234 39.55 -22.55 16.91
CA GLU A 234 38.46 -22.21 17.80
C GLU A 234 38.76 -22.73 19.21
N THR A 235 39.52 -21.96 19.99
CA THR A 235 39.41 -22.01 21.46
C THR A 235 38.31 -21.04 21.84
N ASP A 236 37.07 -21.53 21.74
CA ASP A 236 35.94 -21.24 22.63
C ASP A 236 34.66 -21.68 21.94
N SER A 237 34.33 -22.95 22.16
CA SER A 237 33.03 -23.54 21.85
C SER A 237 31.92 -22.83 22.63
N LYS A 238 31.41 -21.71 22.11
CA LYS A 238 30.02 -21.32 22.30
C LYS A 238 29.19 -22.02 21.24
N THR A 239 28.66 -23.17 21.63
CA THR A 239 27.64 -23.95 20.91
C THR A 239 26.50 -23.03 20.45
N LYS A 240 26.53 -22.60 19.19
CA LYS A 240 25.33 -22.13 18.49
C LYS A 240 24.59 -23.39 18.07
N SER A 241 23.36 -23.56 18.54
CA SER A 241 22.49 -24.68 18.20
C SER A 241 22.25 -24.69 16.68
N THR A 242 23.04 -25.49 15.96
CA THR A 242 22.76 -25.81 14.56
C THR A 242 21.62 -26.82 14.55
N LEU A 243 20.50 -26.48 13.93
CA LEU A 243 19.41 -27.41 13.64
C LEU A 243 19.98 -28.63 12.89
N SER A 244 19.57 -29.83 13.31
CA SER A 244 20.03 -31.09 12.75
C SER A 244 19.75 -31.15 11.24
N LYS A 245 20.71 -31.73 10.50
CA LYS A 245 20.66 -31.83 9.04
C LYS A 245 19.40 -32.56 8.54
N ASP A 246 18.86 -33.46 9.35
CA ASP A 246 17.63 -34.20 9.05
C ASP A 246 16.38 -33.29 9.04
N ILE A 247 16.35 -32.23 9.87
CA ILE A 247 15.26 -31.24 9.88
C ILE A 247 15.32 -30.39 8.59
N LEU A 248 16.53 -30.00 8.17
CA LEU A 248 16.72 -29.25 6.92
C LEU A 248 16.38 -30.09 5.69
N ALA A 249 16.68 -31.39 5.72
CA ALA A 249 16.33 -32.32 4.66
C ALA A 249 14.80 -32.51 4.53
N GLY A 250 14.06 -32.51 5.64
CA GLY A 250 12.59 -32.59 5.63
C GLY A 250 11.88 -31.34 5.11
N VAL A 251 12.48 -30.15 5.27
CA VAL A 251 11.88 -28.87 4.83
C VAL A 251 12.13 -28.59 3.33
N PHE A 252 13.28 -28.98 2.79
CA PHE A 252 13.66 -28.69 1.40
C PHE A 252 13.69 -29.92 0.48
N GLY A 253 13.64 -31.13 1.03
CA GLY A 253 13.57 -32.38 0.28
C GLY A 253 12.14 -32.80 -0.01
N GLY A 254 11.43 -32.00 -0.82
CA GLY A 254 10.14 -32.39 -1.37
C GLY A 254 10.30 -33.56 -2.35
N SER A 255 9.49 -34.60 -2.15
CA SER A 255 9.25 -35.76 -3.03
C SER A 255 9.32 -35.39 -4.51
N SER A 256 10.17 -36.11 -5.25
CA SER A 256 9.90 -36.41 -6.66
C SER A 256 8.77 -37.42 -6.77
#